data_AF-A0A938RIU1-F1
#
_entry.id   AF-A0A938RIU1-F1
#
_cell.length_a   1.000
_cell.length_b   1.000
_cell.length_c   1.000
_cell.angle_alpha   90.00
_cell.angle_beta   90.00
_cell.angle_gamma   90.00
#
_symmetry.space_group_name_H-M   'P 1'
#
loop_
_entity.id
_entity.type
_entity.pdbx_description
1 polymer ?
#
loop_
_entity_poly.entity_id
_entity_poly.type
_entity_poly.pdbx_seq_one_letter_code
_entity_poly.pdbx_strand_id
1 'polypeptide(L)' 'EREVFLSGYYKAFAFTPAPCNLCDPCKNTKRGCRNPSVARPTLEAFGVDVFATARKIGYPIRVLKGYEEETNRFGLLLVE' A
#
# COMPACT_ATOMS: atom_id res chain seq x y z
N GLU A 1 -2.58 0.52 -11.28
CA GLU A 1 -1.35 1.21 -11.72
C GLU A 1 -1.24 1.22 -13.24
N ARG A 2 -1.03 0.07 -13.91
CA ARG A 2 -0.85 -0.02 -15.39
C ARG A 2 -1.94 0.68 -16.20
N GLU A 3 -3.21 0.45 -15.89
CA GLU A 3 -4.33 1.06 -16.63
C GLU A 3 -4.28 2.59 -16.57
N VAL A 4 -4.00 3.15 -15.39
CA VAL A 4 -3.90 4.60 -15.18
C VAL A 4 -2.65 5.20 -15.83
N PHE A 5 -1.53 4.47 -15.82
CA PHE A 5 -0.36 4.85 -16.60
C PHE A 5 -0.68 4.95 -18.10
N LEU A 6 -1.38 3.95 -18.64
CA LEU A 6 -1.77 3.92 -20.06
C LEU A 6 -2.82 4.97 -20.44
N SER A 7 -3.53 5.56 -19.47
CA SER A 7 -4.47 6.66 -19.72
C SER A 7 -3.81 8.05 -19.71
N GLY A 8 -2.48 8.14 -19.66
CA GLY A 8 -1.73 9.40 -19.80
C GLY A 8 -1.06 9.91 -18.52
N TYR A 9 -1.30 9.28 -17.36
CA TYR A 9 -0.65 9.64 -16.10
C TYR A 9 0.71 8.93 -15.98
N TYR A 10 1.72 9.49 -16.62
CA TYR A 10 3.06 8.88 -16.76
C TYR A 10 3.79 8.64 -15.42
N LYS A 11 3.33 9.22 -14.32
CA LYS A 11 3.84 9.01 -12.95
C LYS A 11 2.87 8.26 -12.04
N ALA A 12 2.08 7.33 -12.59
CA ALA A 12 1.22 6.47 -11.78
C ALA A 12 2.04 5.53 -10.86
N PHE A 13 1.79 5.56 -9.54
CA PHE A 13 2.43 4.67 -8.57
C PHE A 13 1.46 4.25 -7.46
N ALA A 14 1.36 2.95 -7.19
CA ALA A 14 0.42 2.39 -6.21
C ALA A 14 1.09 1.89 -4.92
N PHE A 15 0.53 2.25 -3.78
CA PHE A 15 0.80 1.65 -2.47
C PHE A 15 -0.32 0.67 -2.12
N THR A 16 0.06 -0.51 -1.63
CA THR A 16 -0.90 -1.55 -1.25
C THR A 16 -1.26 -1.45 0.24
N PRO A 17 -2.50 -1.76 0.63
CA PRO A 17 -2.93 -1.76 2.04
C PRO A 17 -2.41 -2.94 2.85
N ALA A 18 -1.63 -3.83 2.23
CA ALA A 18 -1.16 -5.06 2.83
C ALA A 18 0.28 -5.37 2.40
N PRO A 19 1.05 -6.11 3.21
CA PRO A 19 2.37 -6.58 2.85
C PRO A 19 2.38 -7.38 1.54
N CYS A 20 3.55 -7.42 0.90
CA CYS A 20 3.77 -8.18 -0.33
C CYS A 20 3.48 -9.69 -0.14
N ASN A 21 2.68 -10.26 -1.04
CA ASN A 21 2.30 -11.68 -1.05
C ASN A 21 2.63 -12.37 -2.40
N LEU A 22 3.56 -11.81 -3.18
CA LEU A 22 3.88 -12.26 -4.53
C LEU A 22 4.66 -13.58 -4.62
N CYS A 23 5.18 -14.09 -3.49
CA CYS A 23 5.91 -15.35 -3.47
C CYS A 23 5.83 -16.00 -2.09
N ASP A 24 5.79 -17.33 -2.09
CA ASP A 24 5.91 -18.18 -0.90
C ASP A 24 6.85 -19.36 -1.25
N PRO A 25 7.98 -19.55 -0.54
CA PRO A 25 8.52 -18.74 0.56
C PRO A 25 9.14 -17.41 0.09
N CYS A 26 8.95 -16.36 0.89
CA CYS A 26 9.59 -15.05 0.68
C CYS A 26 11.01 -15.01 1.24
N LYS A 27 11.97 -14.44 0.49
CA LYS A 27 13.36 -14.28 0.96
C LYS A 27 13.55 -13.17 1.99
N ASN A 28 12.53 -12.34 2.26
CA ASN A 28 12.52 -11.26 3.25
C ASN A 28 13.74 -10.30 3.20
N THR A 29 14.41 -10.18 2.06
CA THR A 29 15.55 -9.29 1.85
C THR A 29 15.38 -8.55 0.54
N LYS A 30 15.74 -7.26 0.50
CA LYS A 30 15.62 -6.44 -0.71
C LYS A 30 16.45 -7.01 -1.87
N ARG A 31 17.69 -7.42 -1.59
CA ARG A 31 18.60 -8.03 -2.59
C ARG A 31 18.15 -9.42 -3.05
N GLY A 32 17.39 -10.15 -2.21
CA GLY A 32 16.91 -11.49 -2.51
C GLY A 32 15.47 -11.55 -3.04
N CYS A 33 14.81 -10.40 -3.25
CA CYS A 33 13.44 -10.36 -3.73
C CYS A 33 13.33 -11.02 -5.12
N ARG A 34 12.37 -11.93 -5.30
CA ARG A 34 12.11 -12.58 -6.59
C ARG A 34 11.36 -11.67 -7.57
N ASN A 35 10.68 -10.65 -7.05
CA ASN A 35 9.77 -9.79 -7.80
C ASN A 35 10.06 -8.28 -7.56
N PRO A 36 11.32 -7.82 -7.66
CA PRO A 36 11.69 -6.46 -7.22
C PRO A 36 11.00 -5.35 -8.01
N SER A 37 10.71 -5.56 -9.30
CA SER A 37 10.11 -4.55 -10.16
C SER A 37 8.61 -4.31 -9.89
N VAL A 38 7.92 -5.32 -9.36
CA VAL A 38 6.47 -5.28 -9.12
C VAL A 38 6.12 -5.26 -7.64
N ALA A 39 7.08 -5.55 -6.74
CA ALA A 39 6.89 -5.35 -5.31
C ALA A 39 6.58 -3.88 -5.02
N ARG A 40 5.59 -3.65 -4.15
CA ARG A 40 5.23 -2.32 -3.66
C ARG A 40 5.34 -2.32 -2.13
N PRO A 41 5.87 -1.25 -1.52
CA PRO A 41 5.76 -1.07 -0.08
C PRO A 41 4.31 -0.75 0.29
N THR A 42 3.96 -0.97 1.56
CA THR A 42 2.75 -0.38 2.13
C THR A 42 2.99 1.11 2.42
N LEU A 43 1.93 1.84 2.74
CA LEU A 43 2.02 3.24 3.14
C LEU A 43 2.90 3.42 4.38
N GLU A 44 2.74 2.56 5.39
CA GLU A 44 3.51 2.60 6.63
C GLU A 44 4.98 2.29 6.39
N ALA A 45 5.28 1.31 5.52
CA ALA A 45 6.65 0.99 5.13
C ALA A 45 7.35 2.13 4.37
N PHE A 46 6.58 3.05 3.78
CA PHE A 46 7.07 4.26 3.14
C PHE A 46 7.05 5.49 4.06
N GLY A 47 6.76 5.31 5.36
CA GLY A 47 6.80 6.38 6.37
C GLY A 47 5.56 7.28 6.38
N VAL A 48 4.46 6.87 5.76
CA VAL A 48 3.21 7.63 5.78
C VAL A 48 2.46 7.34 7.09
N ASP A 49 2.06 8.39 7.81
CA ASP A 49 1.07 8.27 8.88
C ASP A 49 -0.32 8.07 8.28
N VAL A 50 -0.73 6.81 8.16
CA VAL A 50 -2.02 6.42 7.58
C VAL A 50 -3.20 6.95 8.41
N PHE A 51 -3.07 7.00 9.74
CA PHE A 51 -4.12 7.51 10.62
C PHE A 51 -4.34 9.01 10.40
N ALA A 52 -3.29 9.81 10.47
CA ALA A 52 -3.39 11.24 10.24
C ALA A 52 -3.87 11.55 8.82
N THR A 53 -3.34 10.83 7.81
CA THR A 53 -3.69 11.02 6.40
C THR A 53 -5.17 10.73 6.16
N ALA A 54 -5.68 9.57 6.59
CA ALA A 54 -7.08 9.21 6.41
C ALA A 54 -8.03 10.17 7.15
N ARG A 55 -7.69 10.55 8.39
CA ARG A 55 -8.48 11.54 9.15
C ARG A 55 -8.54 12.90 8.47
N LYS A 56 -7.43 13.36 7.90
CA LYS A 56 -7.35 14.66 7.22
C LYS A 56 -8.32 14.75 6.03
N ILE A 57 -8.61 13.64 5.37
CA ILE A 57 -9.54 13.57 4.23
C ILE A 57 -10.93 13.06 4.63
N GLY A 58 -11.23 12.96 5.93
CA GLY A 58 -12.53 12.56 6.44
C GLY A 58 -12.84 11.06 6.33
N TYR A 59 -11.84 10.21 6.11
CA TYR A 59 -12.04 8.76 6.05
C TYR A 59 -12.09 8.13 7.45
N PRO A 60 -12.95 7.11 7.65
CA PRO A 60 -13.06 6.45 8.94
C PRO A 60 -11.80 5.63 9.22
N ILE A 61 -11.14 5.93 10.34
CA ILE A 61 -10.05 5.09 10.85
C ILE A 61 -9.94 5.24 12.38
N ARG A 62 -9.83 4.10 13.06
CA ARG A 62 -9.67 4.04 14.52
C ARG A 62 -8.83 2.85 14.93
N VAL A 63 -8.25 2.94 16.13
CA VAL A 63 -7.55 1.82 16.74
C VAL A 63 -8.60 0.76 17.10
N LEU A 64 -8.38 -0.47 16.62
CA LEU A 64 -9.20 -1.63 16.98
C LEU A 64 -8.68 -2.24 18.27
N LYS A 65 -9.59 -2.79 19.09
CA LYS A 65 -9.33 -3.45 20.37
C LYS A 65 -9.48 -4.97 20.28
N GLY A 66 -10.08 -5.50 19.22
CA GLY A 66 -10.25 -6.93 19.00
C GLY A 66 -10.26 -7.33 17.53
N TYR A 67 -10.08 -8.63 17.26
CA TYR A 67 -10.03 -9.19 15.91
C TYR A 67 -11.40 -9.27 15.21
N GLU A 68 -12.48 -9.22 15.97
CA GLU A 68 -13.86 -9.24 15.45
C GLU A 68 -14.29 -7.87 14.88
N GLU A 69 -13.50 -6.83 15.11
CA GLU A 69 -13.83 -5.49 14.65
C GLU A 69 -13.45 -5.28 13.18
N GLU A 70 -14.30 -4.56 12.45
CA GLU A 70 -14.06 -4.25 11.05
C GLU A 70 -12.79 -3.39 10.88
N THR A 71 -11.93 -3.79 9.94
CA THR A 71 -10.65 -3.13 9.65
C THR A 71 -10.74 -2.24 8.42
N ASN A 72 -10.36 -0.98 8.56
CA ASN A 72 -10.19 -0.07 7.43
C ASN A 72 -8.79 -0.27 6.82
N ARG A 73 -8.75 -0.50 5.50
CA ARG A 73 -7.53 -0.74 4.74
C ARG A 73 -7.40 0.27 3.62
N PHE A 74 -6.28 0.99 3.58
CA PHE A 74 -6.08 2.09 2.63
C PHE A 74 -5.00 1.73 1.61
N GLY A 75 -5.40 1.67 0.34
CA GLY A 75 -4.48 1.74 -0.79
C GLY A 75 -4.41 3.18 -1.29
N LEU A 76 -3.27 3.58 -1.82
CA LEU A 76 -3.09 4.91 -2.39
C LEU A 76 -2.53 4.78 -3.80
N LEU A 77 -3.22 5.34 -4.78
CA LEU A 77 -2.69 5.50 -6.13
C LEU A 77 -2.30 6.97 -6.31
N LEU A 78 -0.99 7.22 -6.42
CA LEU A 78 -0.47 8.51 -6.84
C LEU A 78 -0.58 8.62 -8.36
N VAL A 79 -1.00 9.80 -8.83
CA VAL A 79 -1.13 10.13 -10.25
C VAL A 79 -0.56 11.53 -10.48
N GLU A 80 0.24 11.68 -11.55
CA GLU A 80 0.73 12.94 -12.11
C GLU A 80 0.93 12.75 -13.62
#